data_AF-A0A818J1Q2-F1
#
_entry.id   AF-A0A818J1Q2-F1
#
_cell.length_a   1.000
_cell.length_b   1.000
_cell.length_c   1.000
_cell.angle_alpha   90.00
_cell.angle_beta   90.00
_cell.angle_gamma   90.00
#
_symmetry.space_group_name_H-M   'P 1'
#
loop_
_entity.id
_entity.type
_entity.pdbx_description
1 polymer ?
#
loop_
_entity_poly.entity_id
_entity_poly.type
_entity_poly.pdbx_seq_one_letter_code
_entity_poly.pdbx_strand_id
1 'polypeptide(L)' 'MSYLNDWDRAIPNLDVVDNYENEKQEVLEMQGRSFPFSFGDYVVKILMGGVDSWFDLLDEKKVSLNSQ' A
#
# COMPACT_ATOMS: atom_id res chain seq x y z
N MET A 1 -3.27 -12.50 -12.56
CA MET A 1 -2.99 -11.37 -11.67
C MET A 1 -1.85 -10.49 -12.18
N SER A 2 -0.77 -11.02 -12.79
CA SER A 2 0.37 -10.22 -13.31
C SER A 2 0.01 -8.93 -14.05
N TYR A 3 -1.00 -8.96 -14.94
CA TYR A 3 -1.33 -7.78 -15.76
C TYR A 3 -1.91 -6.61 -14.97
N LEU A 4 -2.47 -6.84 -13.77
CA LEU A 4 -3.01 -5.78 -12.92
C LEU A 4 -1.88 -5.05 -12.19
N ASN A 5 -0.88 -5.78 -11.68
CA ASN A 5 0.34 -5.17 -11.10
C ASN A 5 1.15 -4.41 -12.15
N ASP A 6 1.12 -4.85 -13.42
CA ASP A 6 1.76 -4.10 -14.51
C ASP A 6 1.04 -2.76 -14.79
N TRP A 7 -0.29 -2.70 -14.58
CA TRP A 7 -1.08 -1.47 -14.73
C TRP A 7 -0.89 -0.52 -13.56
N ASP A 8 -0.83 -1.07 -12.36
CA ASP A 8 -0.54 -0.32 -11.15
C ASP A 8 0.80 0.43 -11.25
N ARG A 9 1.85 -0.26 -11.72
CA ARG A 9 3.16 0.36 -11.99
C ARG A 9 3.20 1.32 -13.16
N ALA A 10 2.27 1.21 -14.10
CA ALA A 10 2.25 2.01 -15.33
C ALA A 10 1.35 3.25 -15.24
N ILE A 11 0.34 3.22 -14.36
CA ILE A 11 -0.67 4.26 -14.23
C ILE A 11 -0.50 4.91 -12.85
N PRO A 12 0.03 6.14 -12.79
CA PRO A 12 0.18 6.85 -11.52
C PRO A 12 -1.17 6.94 -10.80
N ASN A 13 -1.19 6.58 -9.51
CA ASN A 13 -2.36 6.67 -8.61
C ASN A 13 -3.48 5.65 -8.87
N LEU A 14 -3.17 4.41 -9.26
CA LEU A 14 -4.15 3.34 -9.52
C LEU A 14 -4.25 2.29 -8.38
N ASP A 15 -4.29 2.72 -7.13
CA ASP A 15 -4.35 1.82 -5.95
C ASP A 15 -5.62 0.95 -5.85
N VAL A 16 -6.69 1.28 -6.58
CA VAL A 16 -8.03 0.69 -6.38
C VAL A 16 -8.16 -0.74 -6.89
N VAL A 17 -7.13 -1.25 -7.56
CA VAL A 17 -7.19 -2.49 -8.35
C VAL A 17 -6.67 -3.69 -7.55
N ASP A 18 -5.80 -3.46 -6.56
CA ASP A 18 -5.24 -4.56 -5.77
C ASP A 18 -6.14 -4.96 -4.61
N ASN A 19 -6.09 -6.24 -4.23
CA ASN A 19 -6.88 -6.77 -3.13
C ASN A 19 -6.14 -6.65 -1.79
N TYR A 20 -6.90 -6.56 -0.70
CA TYR A 20 -6.35 -6.39 0.65
C TYR A 20 -5.29 -7.44 1.03
N GLU A 21 -5.47 -8.69 0.63
CA GLU A 21 -4.54 -9.75 1.04
C GLU A 21 -3.17 -9.62 0.37
N ASN A 22 -3.14 -9.27 -0.92
CA ASN A 22 -1.91 -8.98 -1.64
C ASN A 22 -1.21 -7.76 -1.04
N GLU A 23 -1.94 -6.65 -0.93
CA GLU A 23 -1.44 -5.38 -0.40
C GLU A 23 -0.85 -5.56 1.00
N LYS A 24 -1.54 -6.33 1.85
CA LYS A 24 -1.04 -6.65 3.19
C LYS A 24 0.25 -7.46 3.14
N GLN A 25 0.42 -8.40 2.21
CA GLN A 25 1.68 -9.13 2.10
C GLN A 25 2.81 -8.18 1.70
N GLU A 26 2.59 -7.32 0.69
CA GLU A 26 3.60 -6.38 0.20
C GLU A 26 4.01 -5.36 1.28
N VAL A 27 3.04 -4.79 1.99
CA VAL A 27 3.29 -3.92 3.16
C VAL A 27 4.07 -4.66 4.25
N LEU A 28 3.74 -5.91 4.58
CA LEU A 28 4.46 -6.68 5.60
C LEU A 28 5.85 -7.13 5.15
N GLU A 29 6.06 -7.38 3.85
CA GLU A 29 7.37 -7.66 3.26
C GLU A 29 8.28 -6.43 3.36
N MET A 30 7.74 -5.24 3.12
CA MET A 30 8.51 -4.00 3.13
C MET A 30 8.69 -3.37 4.51
N GLN A 31 7.64 -3.28 5.31
CA GLN A 31 7.68 -2.70 6.65
C GLN A 31 8.13 -3.68 7.73
N GLY A 32 7.90 -4.98 7.51
CA GLY A 32 8.19 -6.06 8.43
C GLY A 32 6.95 -6.73 9.02
N ARG A 33 7.08 -8.00 9.40
CA ARG A 33 5.96 -8.88 9.82
C ARG A 33 5.14 -8.39 11.02
N SER A 34 5.68 -7.48 11.83
CA SER A 34 5.01 -6.90 12.99
C SER A 34 4.39 -5.53 12.72
N PHE A 35 4.41 -5.05 11.48
CA PHE A 35 3.83 -3.77 11.12
C PHE A 35 2.30 -3.83 11.25
N PRO A 36 1.67 -2.87 11.96
CA PRO A 36 0.23 -2.84 12.10
C PRO A 36 -0.42 -2.44 10.77
N PHE A 37 -1.08 -3.39 10.12
CA PHE A 37 -1.84 -3.13 8.90
C PHE A 37 -3.13 -3.95 8.89
N SER A 38 -4.25 -3.23 9.01
CA SER A 38 -5.60 -3.76 9.05
C SER A 38 -6.37 -3.45 7.77
N PHE A 39 -7.56 -4.02 7.63
CA PHE A 39 -8.45 -3.70 6.51
C PHE A 39 -8.88 -2.23 6.51
N GLY A 40 -8.98 -1.59 7.68
CA GLY A 40 -9.26 -0.16 7.76
C GLY A 40 -8.13 0.69 7.19
N ASP A 41 -6.88 0.31 7.48
CA ASP A 41 -5.69 0.99 6.95
C ASP A 41 -5.60 0.85 5.42
N TYR A 42 -5.95 -0.32 4.90
CA TYR A 42 -6.07 -0.58 3.47
C TYR A 42 -7.11 0.31 2.78
N VAL A 43 -8.31 0.46 3.36
CA VAL A 43 -9.34 1.35 2.80
C VAL A 43 -8.85 2.80 2.79
N VAL A 44 -8.18 3.24 3.85
CA VAL A 44 -7.58 4.59 3.90
C VAL A 44 -6.49 4.72 2.84
N LYS A 45 -5.60 3.73 2.71
CA LYS A 45 -4.54 3.73 1.71
C LYS A 45 -5.10 3.87 0.30
N ILE A 46 -6.12 3.09 -0.10
CA ILE A 46 -6.69 3.20 -1.46
C ILE A 46 -7.30 4.58 -1.73
N LEU A 47 -7.93 5.18 -0.73
CA LEU A 47 -8.56 6.49 -0.88
C LEU A 47 -7.52 7.63 -0.89
N MET A 48 -6.44 7.46 -0.13
CA MET A 48 -5.44 8.51 0.09
C MET A 48 -4.19 8.36 -0.76
N GLY A 49 -3.87 7.18 -1.29
CA GLY A 49 -2.63 6.92 -2.05
C GLY A 49 -2.51 7.79 -3.29
N GLY A 50 -3.62 8.00 -4.00
CA GLY A 50 -3.67 8.94 -5.12
C GLY A 50 -3.64 10.44 -4.75
N VAL A 51 -3.66 10.78 -3.46
CA VAL A 51 -3.66 12.18 -2.95
C VAL A 51 -2.38 12.49 -2.17
N ASP A 52 -1.88 11.53 -1.40
CA ASP A 52 -0.75 11.66 -0.49
C ASP A 52 0.21 10.49 -0.68
N SER A 53 1.39 10.82 -1.22
CA SER A 53 2.49 9.90 -1.46
C SER A 53 2.96 9.11 -0.24
N TRP A 54 2.66 9.55 0.99
CA TRP A 54 3.01 8.76 2.18
C TRP A 54 2.27 7.41 2.20
N PHE A 55 0.99 7.39 1.79
CA PHE A 55 0.19 6.18 1.73
C PHE A 55 0.60 5.27 0.58
N ASP A 56 0.87 5.86 -0.59
CA ASP A 56 1.42 5.18 -1.77
C ASP A 56 2.75 4.49 -1.45
N LEU A 57 3.62 5.12 -0.66
CA LEU A 57 4.94 4.56 -0.34
C LEU A 57 4.93 3.41 0.69
N LEU A 58 3.79 3.02 1.28
CA LEU A 58 3.72 2.03 2.36
C LEU A 58 4.15 0.61 1.95
N ASP A 59 3.95 0.24 0.70
CA ASP A 59 4.34 -1.04 0.10
C ASP A 59 5.61 -0.91 -0.76
N GLU A 60 6.14 0.30 -0.95
CA GLU A 60 7.37 0.53 -1.73
C GLU A 60 8.60 0.86 -0.88
N LYS A 61 8.42 1.52 0.28
CA LYS A 61 9.52 2.03 1.11
C LYS A 61 9.23 1.91 2.59
N LYS A 62 10.27 1.59 3.38
CA LYS A 62 10.16 1.63 4.83
C LYS A 62 9.81 3.03 5.33
N VAL A 63 8.67 3.15 6.00
CA VAL A 63 8.24 4.40 6.63
C VAL A 63 8.60 4.40 8.11
N SER A 64 9.04 5.55 8.62
CA SER A 64 9.18 5.74 10.06
C SER A 64 7.81 6.13 10.62
N LEU A 65 7.19 5.24 11.39
CA LEU A 65 6.04 5.60 12.21
C LEU A 65 6.55 6.53 13.32
N ASN A 66 6.30 7.83 13.18
CA ASN A 66 6.50 8.74 14.30
C ASN A 66 5.41 8.44 15.33
N SER A 67 5.78 7.80 16.44
CA SER A 67 4.93 7.73 17.62
C SER A 67 4.67 9.17 18.09
N GLN A 68 3.45 9.66 17.88
CA GLN A 68 2.98 10.90 18.50
C GLN A 68 2.83 10.71 20.01
#